data_AF-A0AAP0BHW2-F1
#
_entry.id   AF-A0AAP0BHW2-F1
#
_cell.length_a   1.000
_cell.length_b   1.000
_cell.length_c   1.000
_cell.angle_alpha   90.00
_cell.angle_beta   90.00
_cell.angle_gamma   90.00
#
_symmetry.space_group_name_H-M   'P 1'
#
loop_
_entity.id
_entity.type
_entity.pdbx_description
1 polymer ?
#
loop_
_entity_poly.entity_id
_entity_poly.type
_entity_poly.pdbx_seq_one_letter_code
_entity_poly.pdbx_strand_id
1 'polypeptide(L)' 'MEVGKYVRYTSEQVESLERVYGECPMPSLLRQQLLIHECTILANIEPKQINVWF' A
#
# COMPACT_ATOMS: atom_id res chain seq x y z
N MET A 1 11.68 3.75 -22.60
CA MET A 1 10.74 4.32 -21.60
C MET A 1 10.36 3.17 -20.69
N GLU A 2 10.86 3.16 -19.45
CA GLU A 2 10.71 2.03 -18.52
C GLU A 2 9.25 1.92 -18.05
N VAL A 3 8.39 1.30 -18.87
CA VAL A 3 7.07 0.80 -18.50
C VAL A 3 7.26 -0.24 -17.41
N GLY A 4 7.17 0.17 -16.14
CA GLY A 4 7.35 -0.73 -14.99
C GLY A 4 7.93 -0.09 -13.73
N LYS A 5 8.47 1.13 -13.78
CA LYS A 5 9.03 1.78 -12.58
C LYS A 5 8.01 2.43 -11.64
N TYR A 6 6.80 2.70 -12.12
CA TYR A 6 5.76 3.39 -11.36
C TYR A 6 4.47 2.58 -11.38
N VAL A 7 4.12 1.98 -10.23
CA VAL A 7 2.78 1.44 -10.00
C VAL A 7 1.79 2.59 -10.07
N ARG A 8 0.75 2.43 -10.91
CA ARG A 8 -0.41 3.32 -10.89
C ARG A 8 -1.39 2.76 -9.88
N TYR A 9 -1.52 3.43 -8.74
CA TYR A 9 -2.54 3.10 -7.76
C TYR A 9 -3.91 3.55 -8.27
N THR A 10 -4.94 2.73 -8.07
CA THR A 10 -6.32 3.17 -8.27
C THR A 10 -6.74 4.09 -7.11
N SER A 11 -7.79 4.88 -7.32
CA SER A 11 -8.33 5.75 -6.25
C SER A 11 -8.67 4.97 -4.98
N GLU A 12 -9.20 3.75 -5.12
CA GLU A 12 -9.52 2.87 -3.98
C GLU A 12 -8.26 2.39 -3.23
N GLN A 13 -7.18 2.08 -3.96
CA GLN A 13 -5.91 1.69 -3.35
C GLN A 13 -5.30 2.87 -2.58
N VAL A 14 -5.34 4.07 -3.15
CA VAL A 14 -4.87 5.30 -2.49
C VAL A 14 -5.70 5.59 -1.23
N GLU A 15 -7.03 5.55 -1.32
CA GLU A 15 -7.91 5.80 -0.17
C GLU A 15 -7.63 4.83 1.00
N SER A 16 -7.38 3.55 0.68
CA SER A 16 -7.04 2.55 1.69
C SER A 16 -5.69 2.81 2.34
N LEU A 17 -4.67 3.23 1.56
CA LEU A 17 -3.36 3.60 2.08
C LEU A 17 -3.43 4.87 2.94
N GLU A 18 -4.14 5.90 2.50
CA GLU A 18 -4.33 7.16 3.25
C GLU A 18 -5.07 6.95 4.57
N ARG A 19 -6.10 6.09 4.59
CA ARG A 19 -6.83 5.74 5.82
C ARG A 19 -5.90 5.12 6.85
N VAL A 20 -5.09 4.17 6.43
CA VAL A 20 -4.14 3.47 7.31
C VAL A 20 -3.05 4.41 7.81
N TYR A 21 -2.57 5.30 6.94
CA TYR A 21 -1.58 6.32 7.30
C TYR A 21 -2.14 7.28 8.36
N GLY A 22 -3.40 7.70 8.21
CA GLY A 22 -4.10 8.55 9.19
C GLY A 22 -4.34 7.85 10.53
N GLU A 23 -4.63 6.54 10.52
CA GLU A 23 -4.82 5.76 11.74
C GLU A 23 -3.50 5.41 12.45
N CYS A 24 -2.44 5.16 11.69
CA CYS A 24 -1.12 4.84 12.22
C CYS A 24 -0.04 5.24 11.21
N PRO A 25 0.66 6.37 11.43
CA PRO A 25 1.69 6.86 10.51
C PRO A 25 2.96 6.01 10.51
N MET A 26 3.11 5.08 11.47
CA MET A 26 4.19 4.09 11.53
C MET A 26 3.60 2.69 11.69
N PRO A 27 2.98 2.12 10.64
CA PRO A 27 2.53 0.75 10.71
C PRO A 27 3.75 -0.17 10.89
N SER A 28 3.72 -0.99 11.94
CA SER A 28 4.69 -2.07 12.10
C SER A 28 4.66 -2.99 10.88
N LEU A 29 5.76 -3.71 10.58
CA LEU A 29 5.85 -4.68 9.48
C LEU A 29 4.65 -5.65 9.43
N LEU A 30 4.17 -6.08 10.60
CA LEU A 30 2.98 -6.92 10.74
C LEU A 30 1.72 -6.23 10.21
N ARG A 31 1.53 -4.94 10.49
CA ARG A 31 0.39 -4.15 10.00
C ARG A 31 0.47 -3.97 8.48
N GLN A 32 1.65 -3.76 7.92
CA GLN A 32 1.83 -3.73 6.46
C GLN A 32 1.48 -5.08 5.81
N GLN A 33 1.91 -6.19 6.39
CA GLN A 33 1.55 -7.52 5.89
C GLN A 33 0.05 -7.77 5.97
N LEU A 34 -0.57 -7.47 7.11
CA LEU A 34 -2.01 -7.56 7.28
C LEU A 34 -2.74 -6.70 6.25
N LEU A 35 -2.24 -5.50 5.93
CA LEU A 35 -2.86 -4.64 4.93
C LEU A 35 -2.92 -5.28 3.52
N ILE A 36 -1.85 -5.95 3.10
CA ILE A 36 -1.81 -6.68 1.82
C ILE A 36 -2.82 -7.85 1.83
N HIS A 37 -2.98 -8.48 3.00
CA HIS A 37 -3.88 -9.63 3.18
C HIS A 37 -5.35 -9.23 3.35
N GLU A 38 -5.65 -8.17 4.08
CA GLU A 38 -7.01 -7.69 4.37
C GLU A 38 -7.57 -6.86 3.22
N CYS A 39 -6.75 -6.02 2.59
CA CYS A 39 -7.15 -5.27 1.42
C CYS A 39 -6.81 -6.06 0.16
N THR A 40 -7.76 -6.86 -0.32
CA THR A 40 -7.65 -7.60 -1.59
C THR A 40 -7.29 -6.70 -2.77
N ILE A 41 -7.66 -5.41 -2.71
CA ILE A 41 -7.28 -4.40 -3.70
C ILE A 41 -5.78 -4.08 -3.67
N LEU A 42 -5.10 -4.24 -2.53
CA LEU A 42 -3.65 -4.05 -2.37
C LEU A 42 -2.86 -5.36 -2.56
N ALA A 43 -3.54 -6.51 -2.72
CA ALA A 43 -2.89 -7.82 -2.85
C ALA A 43 -1.93 -7.93 -4.05
N ASN A 44 -2.12 -7.10 -5.08
CA ASN A 44 -1.24 -7.05 -6.25
C ASN A 44 -0.14 -5.97 -6.16
N ILE A 45 0.01 -5.31 -5.00
CA ILE A 45 1.04 -4.31 -4.77
C ILE A 45 2.22 -4.97 -4.06
N GLU A 46 3.42 -4.79 -4.61
CA GLU A 46 4.64 -5.31 -3.98
C GLU A 46 4.89 -4.63 -2.61
N PRO A 47 5.40 -5.35 -1.60
CA PRO A 47 5.68 -4.79 -0.27
C PRO A 47 6.57 -3.54 -0.31
N LYS A 48 7.54 -3.50 -1.22
CA LYS A 48 8.42 -2.33 -1.44
C LYS A 48 7.66 -1.07 -1.85
N GLN A 49 6.52 -1.23 -2.53
CA GLN A 49 5.65 -0.14 -2.98
C GLN A 49 4.70 0.30 -1.86
N ILE A 50 4.51 -0.50 -0.82
CA ILE A 50 3.76 -0.11 0.38
C ILE A 50 4.70 0.61 1.36
N ASN A 51 5.97 0.21 1.44
CA ASN A 51 7.02 0.92 2.19
C ASN A 51 7.28 2.36 1.74
N VAL A 52 6.82 2.80 0.56
CA VAL A 52 6.98 4.21 0.16
C VAL A 52 5.88 5.10 0.74
N TRP A 53 4.76 4.49 1.17
CA TRP A 53 3.60 5.18 1.75
C TRP A 53 3.67 5.33 3.27
N PHE A 54 4.50 4.53 3.94
CA PHE A 54 4.63 4.44 5.39
C PHE A 54 6.09 4.53 5.78
#